data_AF-A0A2V6RYH4-F1
#
_entry.id   AF-A0A2V6RYH4-F1
#
_cell.length_a   1.000
_cell.length_b   1.000
_cell.length_c   1.000
_cell.angle_alpha   90.00
_cell.angle_beta   90.00
_cell.angle_gamma   90.00
#
_symmetry.space_group_name_H-M   'P 1'
#
loop_
_entity.id
_entity.type
_entity.pdbx_description
1 polymer ?
#
loop_
_entity_poly.entity_id
_entity_poly.type
_entity_poly.pdbx_seq_one_letter_code
_entity_poly.pdbx_strand_id
1 'polypeptide(L)'
;MGRVVNVQGQPVKGARVELWQANTHGRYTHPSDTNPAPLDPNFEGFAVQDTDAEGRYRFKTIKPGAYPATVDWMRPPHLHFEVTGKINRTITQMYFPGEPLNDKDLLLQNIRANKDSLIAKVLPATSDVEPDSRIVVWDIVLDKG
;
A
#
# COMPACT_ATOMS: atom_id res chain seq x y z
N MET A 1 6.03 -2.01 5.88
CA MET A 1 6.50 -1.17 6.99
C MET A 1 7.14 0.09 6.42
N GLY A 2 7.29 1.12 7.23
CA GLY A 2 7.94 2.35 6.79
C GLY A 2 7.78 3.47 7.80
N ARG A 3 8.04 4.69 7.34
CA ARG A 3 7.91 5.91 8.13
C ARG A 3 7.01 6.93 7.44
N VAL A 4 6.24 7.65 8.24
CA VAL A 4 5.59 8.90 7.83
C VAL A 4 6.47 10.05 8.30
N VAL A 5 6.92 10.86 7.36
CA VAL A 5 7.76 12.04 7.60
C VAL A 5 7.16 13.28 6.93
N ASN A 6 7.53 14.47 7.38
CA ASN A 6 7.23 15.70 6.65
C ASN A 6 8.29 15.97 5.56
N VAL A 7 8.08 17.01 4.76
CA VAL A 7 9.03 17.42 3.69
C VAL A 7 10.41 17.85 4.21
N GLN A 8 10.57 18.14 5.50
CA GLN A 8 11.86 18.37 6.16
C GLN A 8 12.52 17.08 6.66
N GLY A 9 11.90 15.90 6.43
CA GLY A 9 12.38 14.60 6.90
C GLY A 9 12.14 14.33 8.38
N GLN A 10 11.35 15.17 9.06
CA GLN A 10 11.03 14.99 10.48
C GLN A 10 9.90 13.96 10.64
N PRO A 11 9.94 13.09 11.66
CA PRO A 11 8.90 12.11 11.89
C PRO A 11 7.55 12.76 12.22
N VAL A 12 6.48 12.25 11.63
CA VAL A 12 5.11 12.65 11.99
C VAL A 12 4.57 11.65 13.01
N LYS A 13 4.68 11.99 14.30
CA LYS A 13 4.16 11.15 15.39
C LYS A 13 2.63 11.16 15.41
N GLY A 14 2.04 9.98 15.60
CA GLY A 14 0.59 9.82 15.75
C GLY A 14 -0.21 10.11 14.47
N ALA A 15 0.42 10.08 13.29
CA ALA A 15 -0.31 10.03 12.04
C ALA A 15 -1.11 8.73 11.97
N ARG A 16 -2.40 8.84 11.61
CA ARG A 16 -3.28 7.69 11.39
C ARG A 16 -3.04 7.14 9.98
N VAL A 17 -2.64 5.88 9.90
CA VAL A 17 -2.36 5.16 8.64
C VAL A 17 -3.42 4.08 8.48
N GLU A 18 -4.25 4.22 7.46
CA GLU A 18 -5.28 3.25 7.08
C GLU A 18 -4.84 2.57 5.78
N LEU A 19 -4.96 1.25 5.75
CA LEU A 19 -4.59 0.41 4.61
C LEU A 19 -5.81 -0.38 4.16
N TRP A 20 -6.04 -0.43 2.85
CA TRP A 20 -6.98 -1.39 2.25
C TRP A 20 -6.42 -2.02 0.97
N GLN A 21 -6.84 -3.25 0.70
CA GLN A 21 -6.37 -4.02 -0.46
C GLN A 21 -7.32 -5.15 -0.83
N ALA A 22 -7.13 -5.69 -2.04
CA ALA A 22 -7.70 -6.96 -2.46
C ALA A 22 -7.00 -8.16 -1.78
N ASN A 23 -7.62 -9.32 -1.86
CA ASN A 23 -6.99 -10.60 -1.51
C ASN A 23 -5.99 -11.08 -2.60
N THR A 24 -5.43 -12.28 -2.43
CA THR A 24 -4.48 -12.91 -3.38
C THR A 24 -5.03 -13.11 -4.79
N HIS A 25 -6.36 -13.17 -4.95
CA HIS A 25 -7.04 -13.32 -6.23
C HIS A 25 -7.48 -11.99 -6.85
N GLY A 26 -7.13 -10.85 -6.22
CA GLY A 26 -7.57 -9.54 -6.69
C GLY A 26 -9.05 -9.24 -6.39
N ARG A 27 -9.65 -9.93 -5.42
CA ARG A 27 -11.03 -9.68 -4.96
C ARG A 27 -11.02 -8.80 -3.70
N TYR A 28 -11.76 -7.71 -3.71
CA TYR A 28 -12.04 -6.92 -2.52
C TYR A 28 -13.24 -7.49 -1.77
N THR A 29 -13.17 -7.46 -0.44
CA THR A 29 -14.32 -7.71 0.44
C THR A 29 -15.22 -6.47 0.47
N HIS A 30 -15.78 -6.11 -0.69
CA HIS A 30 -16.62 -4.93 -0.87
C HIS A 30 -17.86 -5.28 -1.70
N PRO A 31 -19.09 -4.89 -1.30
CA PRO A 31 -20.31 -5.24 -2.02
C PRO A 31 -20.36 -4.79 -3.49
N SER A 32 -19.67 -3.70 -3.82
CA SER A 32 -19.60 -3.17 -5.19
C SER A 32 -18.52 -3.81 -6.07
N ASP A 33 -17.68 -4.71 -5.52
CA ASP A 33 -16.74 -5.45 -6.36
C ASP A 33 -17.51 -6.52 -7.15
N THR A 34 -17.41 -6.49 -8.48
CA THR A 34 -18.05 -7.44 -9.41
C THR A 34 -17.07 -8.47 -10.00
N ASN A 35 -15.78 -8.42 -9.66
CA ASN A 35 -14.77 -9.40 -10.08
C ASN A 35 -15.14 -10.84 -9.65
N PRO A 36 -15.35 -11.81 -10.55
CA PRO A 36 -15.80 -13.16 -10.18
C PRO A 36 -14.78 -13.98 -9.36
N ALA A 37 -13.58 -13.45 -9.12
CA ALA A 37 -12.58 -14.06 -8.25
C ALA A 37 -13.13 -14.38 -6.84
N PRO A 38 -12.68 -15.50 -6.23
CA PRO A 38 -13.20 -15.91 -4.94
C PRO A 38 -12.80 -14.95 -3.82
N LEU A 39 -13.70 -14.77 -2.85
CA LEU A 39 -13.35 -14.20 -1.55
C LEU A 39 -12.52 -15.21 -0.75
N ASP A 40 -11.68 -14.69 0.15
CA ASP A 40 -11.01 -15.51 1.15
C ASP A 40 -11.72 -15.28 2.50
N PRO A 41 -12.33 -16.30 3.09
CA PRO A 41 -13.09 -16.15 4.34
C PRO A 41 -12.23 -15.76 5.55
N ASN A 42 -10.90 -15.81 5.44
CA ASN A 42 -9.96 -15.45 6.49
C ASN A 42 -9.26 -14.11 6.23
N PHE A 43 -9.68 -13.35 5.20
CA PHE A 43 -9.02 -12.12 4.80
C PHE A 43 -10.00 -10.96 4.56
N GLU A 44 -9.91 -9.94 5.42
CA GLU A 44 -10.70 -8.72 5.31
C GLU A 44 -10.03 -7.65 4.44
N GLY A 45 -8.69 -7.61 4.43
CA GLY A 45 -7.93 -6.67 3.61
C GLY A 45 -7.93 -5.22 4.07
N PHE A 46 -8.33 -4.93 5.31
CA PHE A 46 -8.30 -3.59 5.91
C PHE A 46 -7.53 -3.57 7.25
N ALA A 47 -6.78 -2.52 7.51
CA ALA A 47 -6.12 -2.30 8.79
C ALA A 47 -5.89 -0.82 9.09
N VAL A 48 -5.81 -0.46 10.37
CA VAL A 48 -5.48 0.88 10.83
C VAL A 48 -4.39 0.82 11.90
N GLN A 49 -3.45 1.75 11.83
CA GLN A 49 -2.43 1.93 12.87
C GLN A 49 -2.04 3.41 12.98
N ASP A 50 -1.74 3.87 14.18
CA ASP A 50 -1.10 5.17 14.39
C ASP A 50 0.43 5.01 14.43
N THR A 51 1.14 5.92 13.78
CA THR A 51 2.62 5.93 13.79
C THR A 51 3.18 6.21 15.19
N ASP A 52 4.33 5.61 15.50
CA ASP A 52 5.05 5.83 16.76
C ASP A 52 5.75 7.21 16.85
N ALA A 53 6.56 7.41 17.90
CA ALA A 53 7.30 8.66 18.11
C ALA A 53 8.33 8.97 17.02
N GLU A 54 8.82 7.94 16.32
CA GLU A 54 9.76 8.04 15.21
C GLU A 54 9.06 8.03 13.84
N GLY A 55 7.72 8.12 13.82
CA GLY A 55 6.87 8.12 12.64
C GLY A 55 6.72 6.75 11.99
N ARG A 56 7.12 5.66 12.66
CA ARG A 56 7.12 4.32 12.06
C ARG A 56 5.74 3.69 12.08
N TYR A 57 5.44 2.91 11.04
CA TYR A 57 4.27 2.04 10.96
C TYR A 57 4.66 0.65 10.43
N ARG A 58 3.88 -0.38 10.80
CA ARG A 58 4.09 -1.76 10.37
C ARG A 58 2.77 -2.52 10.30
N PHE A 59 2.43 -2.95 9.09
CA PHE A 59 1.40 -3.95 8.83
C PHE A 59 2.03 -5.28 8.45
N LYS A 60 1.33 -6.36 8.80
CA LYS A 60 1.54 -7.70 8.24
C LYS A 60 0.29 -8.03 7.44
N THR A 61 0.46 -8.42 6.18
CA THR A 61 -0.62 -8.72 5.26
C THR A 61 -0.15 -9.71 4.20
N ILE A 62 -1.06 -10.14 3.33
CA ILE A 62 -0.77 -10.95 2.16
C ILE A 62 -0.62 -10.04 0.95
N LYS A 63 0.32 -10.34 0.04
CA LYS A 63 0.46 -9.59 -1.22
C LYS A 63 -0.83 -9.77 -2.05
N PRO A 64 -1.50 -8.67 -2.45
CA PRO A 64 -2.72 -8.74 -3.24
C PRO A 64 -2.46 -9.27 -4.64
N GLY A 65 -3.49 -9.84 -5.26
CA GLY A 65 -3.51 -10.15 -6.69
C GLY A 65 -3.78 -8.91 -7.54
N ALA A 66 -3.46 -9.01 -8.82
CA ALA A 66 -3.94 -8.07 -9.84
C ALA A 66 -5.46 -8.23 -10.04
N TYR A 67 -6.14 -7.18 -10.47
CA TYR A 67 -7.59 -7.23 -10.72
C TYR A 67 -8.03 -6.34 -11.88
N PRO A 68 -9.15 -6.66 -12.56
CA PRO A 68 -9.69 -5.82 -13.62
C PRO A 68 -10.30 -4.54 -13.05
N ALA A 69 -9.79 -3.37 -13.44
CA ALA A 69 -10.47 -2.10 -13.20
C ALA A 69 -11.55 -1.84 -14.24
N THR A 70 -11.32 -2.27 -15.48
CA THR A 70 -12.30 -2.32 -16.58
C THR A 70 -12.08 -3.59 -17.39
N VAL A 71 -12.87 -3.79 -18.45
CA VAL A 71 -12.74 -4.95 -19.35
C VAL A 71 -11.33 -5.04 -19.97
N ASP A 72 -10.71 -3.90 -20.30
CA ASP A 72 -9.44 -3.84 -21.02
C ASP A 72 -8.26 -3.36 -20.17
N TRP A 73 -8.47 -3.18 -18.86
CA TRP A 73 -7.43 -2.66 -17.97
C TRP A 73 -7.35 -3.43 -16.65
N MET A 74 -6.18 -4.02 -16.44
CA MET A 74 -5.78 -4.67 -15.20
C MET A 74 -4.94 -3.74 -14.34
N ARG A 75 -5.31 -3.65 -13.06
CA ARG A 75 -4.48 -3.01 -12.04
C ARG A 75 -3.38 -3.98 -11.60
N PRO A 76 -2.13 -3.52 -11.42
CA PRO A 76 -1.08 -4.33 -10.81
C PRO A 76 -1.43 -4.60 -9.34
N PRO A 77 -0.77 -5.59 -8.69
CA PRO A 77 -0.78 -5.70 -7.23
C PRO A 77 -0.42 -4.36 -6.57
N HIS A 78 -1.28 -3.85 -5.69
CA HIS A 78 -1.06 -2.60 -4.97
C HIS A 78 -1.81 -2.58 -3.64
N LEU A 79 -1.34 -1.73 -2.73
CA LEU A 79 -1.98 -1.46 -1.46
C LEU A 79 -2.43 -0.01 -1.45
N HIS A 80 -3.67 0.26 -1.08
CA HIS A 80 -4.10 1.63 -0.85
C HIS A 80 -3.72 2.08 0.56
N PHE A 81 -3.42 3.37 0.67
CA PHE A 81 -3.13 4.02 1.93
C PHE A 81 -3.88 5.33 2.02
N GLU A 82 -4.49 5.55 3.18
CA GLU A 82 -4.90 6.87 3.64
C GLU A 82 -4.03 7.23 4.84
N VAL A 83 -3.39 8.40 4.79
CA VAL A 83 -2.56 8.89 5.88
C VAL A 83 -3.05 10.25 6.30
N THR A 84 -3.48 10.33 7.55
CA THR A 84 -3.97 11.57 8.18
C THR A 84 -2.96 12.01 9.24
N GLY A 85 -2.26 13.12 8.95
CA GLY A 85 -1.44 13.85 9.91
C GLY A 85 -2.28 14.83 10.73
N LYS A 86 -1.64 15.78 11.41
CA LYS A 86 -2.35 16.77 12.25
C LYS A 86 -3.19 17.76 11.45
N ILE A 87 -2.70 18.13 10.26
CA ILE A 87 -3.29 19.20 9.45
C ILE A 87 -3.51 18.81 7.99
N ASN A 88 -3.05 17.63 7.59
CA ASN A 88 -3.18 17.13 6.23
C ASN A 88 -3.64 15.69 6.22
N ARG A 89 -4.16 15.33 5.05
CA ARG A 89 -4.66 14.01 4.74
C ARG A 89 -4.26 13.73 3.30
N THR A 90 -3.72 12.56 3.05
CA THR A 90 -3.43 12.09 1.69
C THR A 90 -3.98 10.70 1.49
N ILE A 91 -4.48 10.44 0.29
CA ILE A 91 -4.84 9.09 -0.15
C ILE A 91 -3.92 8.78 -1.33
N THR A 92 -3.28 7.62 -1.27
CA THR A 92 -2.32 7.18 -2.27
C THR A 92 -2.35 5.65 -2.36
N GLN A 93 -1.50 5.11 -3.21
CA GLN A 93 -1.35 3.67 -3.39
C GLN A 93 0.13 3.32 -3.57
N MET A 94 0.54 2.24 -2.92
CA MET A 94 1.85 1.64 -3.00
C MET A 94 1.83 0.48 -4.00
N TYR A 95 2.85 0.38 -4.83
CA TYR A 95 3.04 -0.69 -5.80
C TYR A 95 4.25 -1.55 -5.44
N PHE A 96 4.24 -2.79 -5.91
CA PHE A 96 5.38 -3.70 -5.72
C PHE A 96 6.40 -3.54 -6.86
N PRO A 97 7.71 -3.65 -6.57
CA PRO A 97 8.74 -3.54 -7.58
C PRO A 97 8.73 -4.76 -8.51
N GLY A 98 9.06 -4.54 -9.79
CA GLY A 98 9.20 -5.60 -10.79
C GLY A 98 7.89 -6.20 -11.31
N GLU A 99 6.73 -5.64 -10.96
CA GLU A 99 5.43 -6.05 -11.50
C GLU A 99 5.28 -5.59 -12.96
N PRO A 100 5.13 -6.50 -13.94
CA PRO A 100 5.00 -6.11 -15.36
C PRO A 100 3.77 -5.24 -15.65
N LEU A 101 2.74 -5.32 -14.81
CA LEU A 101 1.53 -4.49 -14.94
C LEU A 101 1.76 -3.04 -14.52
N ASN A 102 2.82 -2.72 -13.78
CA ASN A 102 3.14 -1.34 -13.42
C ASN A 102 3.34 -0.46 -14.67
N ASP A 103 3.98 -1.00 -15.71
CA ASP A 103 4.25 -0.29 -16.97
C ASP A 103 2.98 0.01 -17.79
N LYS A 104 1.89 -0.72 -17.51
CA LYS A 104 0.60 -0.60 -18.21
C LYS A 104 -0.48 0.07 -17.37
N ASP A 105 -0.25 0.29 -16.08
CA ASP A 105 -1.25 0.84 -15.16
C ASP A 105 -1.53 2.31 -15.47
N LEU A 106 -2.75 2.62 -15.92
CA LEU A 106 -3.12 3.97 -16.34
C LEU A 106 -3.00 5.00 -15.19
N LEU A 107 -3.24 4.59 -13.94
CA LEU A 107 -3.10 5.48 -12.78
C LEU A 107 -1.62 5.76 -12.49
N LEU A 108 -0.79 4.72 -12.44
CA LEU A 108 0.64 4.88 -12.19
C LEU A 108 1.32 5.69 -13.29
N GLN A 109 0.97 5.47 -14.56
CA GLN A 109 1.55 6.22 -15.68
C GLN A 109 1.07 7.68 -15.75
N ASN A 110 -0.04 8.03 -15.10
CA ASN A 110 -0.53 9.41 -15.03
C ASN A 110 0.10 10.23 -13.88
N ILE A 111 0.99 9.63 -13.09
CA ILE A 111 1.72 10.35 -12.04
C ILE A 111 2.77 11.25 -12.68
N ARG A 112 2.52 12.57 -12.63
CA ARG A 112 3.45 13.60 -13.14
C ARG A 112 4.61 13.89 -12.19
N ALA A 113 4.43 13.60 -10.91
CA ALA A 113 5.44 13.75 -9.88
C ALA A 113 6.43 12.57 -9.93
N ASN A 114 7.14 12.32 -8.84
CA ASN A 114 8.04 11.18 -8.72
C ASN A 114 7.24 9.86 -8.68
N LYS A 115 7.03 9.22 -9.83
CA LYS A 115 6.37 7.91 -9.94
C LYS A 115 7.08 6.83 -9.10
N ASP A 116 8.41 6.87 -9.06
CA ASP A 116 9.23 5.87 -8.37
C ASP A 116 9.02 5.91 -6.85
N SER A 117 8.54 7.03 -6.30
CA SER A 117 8.21 7.10 -4.87
C SER A 117 6.99 6.25 -4.50
N LEU A 118 6.18 5.81 -5.48
CA LEU A 118 5.06 4.91 -5.23
C LEU A 118 5.46 3.42 -5.31
N ILE A 119 6.68 3.11 -5.76
CA ILE A 119 7.19 1.75 -5.83
C ILE A 119 7.92 1.42 -4.52
N ALA A 120 7.44 0.41 -3.80
CA ALA A 120 8.07 -0.03 -2.58
C ALA A 120 9.40 -0.75 -2.82
N LYS A 121 10.21 -0.84 -1.78
CA LYS A 121 11.42 -1.67 -1.76
C LYS A 121 11.09 -3.01 -1.11
N VAL A 122 11.53 -4.10 -1.73
CA VAL A 122 11.40 -5.45 -1.16
C VAL A 122 12.76 -5.90 -0.66
N LEU A 123 12.82 -6.25 0.62
CA LEU A 123 13.99 -6.82 1.28
C LEU A 123 13.73 -8.30 1.59
N PRO A 124 14.79 -9.13 1.67
CA PRO A 124 14.69 -10.49 2.15
C PRO A 124 14.04 -10.56 3.54
N ALA A 125 13.43 -11.71 3.84
CA ALA A 125 13.00 -12.01 5.20
C ALA A 125 14.19 -11.98 6.16
N THR A 126 13.96 -11.49 7.36
CA THR A 126 14.86 -11.63 8.50
C THR A 126 14.36 -12.77 9.40
N SER A 127 15.20 -13.24 10.32
CA SER A 127 14.83 -14.37 11.21
C SER A 127 13.70 -14.06 12.19
N ASP A 128 13.33 -12.79 12.36
CA ASP A 128 12.24 -12.32 13.22
C ASP A 128 10.87 -12.24 12.51
N VAL A 129 10.80 -12.61 11.22
CA VAL A 129 9.52 -12.75 10.50
C VAL A 129 9.23 -14.21 10.17
N GLU A 130 7.96 -14.51 9.88
CA GLU A 130 7.55 -15.86 9.50
C GLU A 130 8.34 -16.37 8.28
N PRO A 131 8.61 -17.69 8.22
CA PRO A 131 9.18 -18.32 7.05
C PRO A 131 8.45 -17.89 5.77
N ASP A 132 9.20 -17.69 4.69
CA ASP A 132 8.72 -17.27 3.36
C ASP A 132 8.08 -15.87 3.26
N SER A 133 7.98 -15.13 4.36
CA SER A 133 7.60 -13.71 4.30
C SER A 133 8.59 -12.89 3.47
N ARG A 134 8.19 -11.67 3.12
CA ARG A 134 9.09 -10.64 2.57
C ARG A 134 8.90 -9.37 3.35
N ILE A 135 9.97 -8.58 3.47
CA ILE A 135 9.86 -7.25 4.08
C ILE A 135 9.63 -6.25 2.96
N VAL A 136 8.54 -5.51 3.04
CA VAL A 136 8.23 -4.41 2.13
C VAL A 136 8.42 -3.10 2.88
N VAL A 137 9.32 -2.27 2.38
CA VAL A 137 9.67 -0.95 2.95
C VAL A 137 9.15 0.14 2.03
N TRP A 138 8.33 1.04 2.57
CA TRP A 138 7.77 2.17 1.85
C TRP A 138 7.53 3.34 2.78
N ASP A 139 8.14 4.48 2.51
CA ASP A 139 8.01 5.69 3.32
C ASP A 139 7.02 6.67 2.68
N ILE A 140 6.32 7.43 3.50
CA ILE A 140 5.29 8.38 3.09
C ILE A 140 5.71 9.77 3.54
N VAL A 141 5.67 10.73 2.62
CA VAL A 141 6.01 12.13 2.89
C VAL A 141 4.74 12.97 2.86
N LEU A 142 4.51 13.74 3.92
CA LEU A 142 3.41 14.68 4.06
C LEU A 142 3.92 16.12 3.95
N ASP A 143 3.14 17.02 3.34
CA ASP A 143 3.56 18.42 3.13
C ASP A 143 3.91 19.15 4.44
N LYS A 144 3.20 18.86 5.53
CA LYS A 144 3.45 19.38 6.89
C LYS A 144 3.00 18.36 7.95
N GLY A 145 3.77 18.20 9.02
CA GLY A 145 3.49 17.25 10.13
C GLY A 145 3.02 17.95 11.40
#